data_AF-A0A1L5F2S5-F1
#
_entry.id   AF-A0A1L5F2S5-F1
#
_cell.length_a   1.000
_cell.length_b   1.000
_cell.length_c   1.000
_cell.angle_alpha   90.00
_cell.angle_beta   90.00
_cell.angle_gamma   90.00
#
_symmetry.space_group_name_H-M   'P 1'
#
loop_
_entity.id
_entity.type
_entity.pdbx_description
1 polymer ?
#
loop_
_entity_poly.entity_id
_entity_poly.type
_entity_poly.pdbx_seq_one_letter_code
_entity_poly.pdbx_strand_id
1 'polypeptide(L)'
;MHLSDEARKAKAAYQREYRRQHKEQFNAYNRRWRAKNKDKVLRYNEAYWERKAKQSKKNDNSIELFIEEKCILQRDLSISNKQLVQSFNVWNGSNISNTKFSLEFKDIALLLGISKKRNKYGTIRQGVDIRL
;
A
#
# COMPACT_ATOMS: atom_id res chain seq x y z
N MET A 1 5.62 -14.21 -36.40
CA MET A 1 6.88 -13.45 -36.60
C MET A 1 7.26 -12.75 -35.30
N HIS A 2 8.41 -13.11 -34.73
CA HIS A 2 8.96 -12.43 -33.56
C HIS A 2 9.92 -11.34 -34.05
N LEU A 3 9.70 -10.08 -33.69
CA LEU A 3 10.62 -8.99 -34.04
C LEU A 3 11.94 -9.19 -33.30
N SER A 4 13.08 -8.94 -33.96
CA SER A 4 14.38 -8.85 -33.32
C SER A 4 14.38 -7.79 -32.22
N ASP A 5 15.27 -7.92 -31.25
CA ASP A 5 15.35 -6.99 -30.11
C ASP A 5 15.65 -5.55 -30.56
N GLU A 6 16.49 -5.39 -31.58
CA GLU A 6 16.79 -4.10 -32.20
C GLU A 6 15.55 -3.49 -32.86
N ALA A 7 14.79 -4.27 -33.62
CA ALA A 7 13.56 -3.81 -34.24
C ALA A 7 12.49 -3.44 -33.21
N ARG A 8 12.44 -4.13 -32.06
CA ARG A 8 11.56 -3.78 -30.93
C ARG A 8 11.95 -2.45 -30.29
N LYS A 9 13.25 -2.22 -30.08
CA LYS A 9 13.78 -0.94 -29.56
C LYS A 9 13.47 0.21 -30.52
N ALA A 10 13.72 0.04 -31.82
CA ALA A 10 13.43 1.03 -32.85
C ALA A 10 11.92 1.35 -32.91
N LYS A 11 11.06 0.34 -32.90
CA LYS A 11 9.59 0.51 -32.86
C LYS A 11 9.15 1.27 -31.61
N ALA A 12 9.70 0.94 -30.45
CA ALA A 12 9.37 1.63 -29.20
C ALA A 12 9.81 3.10 -29.21
N ALA A 13 11.00 3.40 -29.74
CA ALA A 13 11.51 4.76 -29.88
C ALA A 13 10.61 5.59 -30.82
N TYR A 14 10.28 5.04 -32.00
CA TYR A 14 9.35 5.67 -32.93
C TYR A 14 7.98 5.94 -32.29
N GLN A 15 7.39 4.96 -31.61
CA GLN A 15 6.09 5.14 -30.96
C GLN A 15 6.11 6.16 -29.80
N ARG A 16 7.24 6.31 -29.11
CA ARG A 16 7.40 7.36 -28.08
C ARG A 16 7.43 8.73 -28.73
N GLU A 17 8.21 8.90 -29.78
CA GLU A 17 8.31 10.16 -30.51
C GLU A 17 6.98 10.55 -31.16
N TYR A 18 6.31 9.59 -31.80
CA TYR A 18 4.97 9.76 -32.34
C TYR A 18 3.97 10.21 -31.26
N ARG A 19 3.96 9.55 -30.09
CA ARG A 19 3.11 9.97 -28.96
C ARG A 19 3.47 11.35 -28.42
N ARG A 20 4.75 11.74 -28.48
CA ARG A 20 5.21 13.08 -28.06
C ARG A 20 4.65 14.15 -28.99
N GLN A 21 4.80 13.97 -30.30
CA GLN A 21 4.34 14.91 -31.32
C GLN A 21 2.80 15.00 -31.36
N HIS A 22 2.11 13.87 -31.20
CA HIS A 22 0.64 13.81 -31.27
C HIS A 22 -0.06 13.88 -29.91
N LYS A 23 0.66 14.25 -28.83
CA LYS A 23 0.16 14.29 -27.45
C LYS A 23 -1.14 15.08 -27.33
N GLU A 24 -1.20 16.23 -27.99
CA GLU A 24 -2.36 17.12 -27.91
C GLU A 24 -3.61 16.54 -28.58
N GLN A 25 -3.45 15.86 -29.71
CA GLN A 25 -4.55 15.17 -30.40
C GLN A 25 -5.17 14.08 -29.52
N PHE A 26 -4.33 13.26 -28.89
CA PHE A 26 -4.79 12.24 -27.93
C PHE A 26 -5.46 12.88 -26.71
N ASN A 27 -4.89 13.96 -26.17
CA ASN A 27 -5.47 14.66 -25.03
C ASN A 27 -6.81 15.33 -25.38
N ALA A 28 -6.95 15.91 -26.57
CA ALA A 28 -8.19 16.48 -27.06
C ALA A 28 -9.27 15.41 -27.24
N TYR A 29 -8.92 14.27 -27.84
CA TYR A 29 -9.80 13.11 -27.95
C TYR A 29 -10.25 12.62 -26.57
N ASN A 30 -9.32 12.41 -25.65
CA ASN A 30 -9.62 11.96 -24.29
C ASN A 30 -10.51 12.95 -23.52
N ARG A 31 -10.28 14.26 -23.67
CA ARG A 31 -11.14 15.31 -23.08
C ARG A 31 -12.57 15.21 -23.61
N ARG A 32 -12.74 15.11 -24.94
CA ARG A 32 -14.06 14.94 -25.57
C ARG A 32 -14.75 13.67 -25.12
N TRP A 33 -14.02 12.55 -25.07
CA TRP A 33 -14.56 11.27 -24.61
C TRP A 33 -15.03 11.35 -23.16
N ARG A 34 -14.23 11.93 -22.25
CA ARG A 34 -14.62 12.12 -20.84
C ARG A 34 -15.82 13.06 -20.70
N ALA A 35 -15.88 14.12 -21.50
CA ALA A 35 -17.02 15.04 -21.50
C ALA A 35 -18.32 14.37 -21.96
N LYS A 36 -18.24 13.46 -22.93
CA LYS A 36 -19.40 12.68 -23.41
C LYS A 36 -19.77 11.51 -22.47
N ASN A 37 -18.82 11.00 -21.69
CA ASN A 37 -18.99 9.83 -20.82
C ASN A 37 -18.82 10.18 -19.34
N LYS A 38 -19.34 11.33 -18.89
CA LYS A 38 -19.18 11.80 -17.50
C LYS A 38 -19.62 10.75 -16.47
N ASP A 39 -20.76 10.12 -16.68
CA ASP A 39 -21.31 9.14 -15.74
C ASP A 39 -20.39 7.91 -15.57
N LYS A 40 -19.77 7.45 -16.66
CA LYS A 40 -18.80 6.34 -16.58
C LYS A 40 -17.54 6.74 -15.82
N VAL A 41 -17.08 7.98 -16.00
CA VAL A 41 -15.92 8.50 -15.27
C VAL A 41 -16.22 8.61 -13.78
N LEU A 42 -17.39 9.14 -13.42
CA LEU A 42 -17.85 9.25 -12.03
C LEU A 42 -17.94 7.88 -11.37
N ARG A 43 -18.67 6.94 -11.99
CA ARG A 43 -18.79 5.57 -11.47
C ARG A 43 -17.45 4.88 -11.27
N TYR A 44 -16.51 5.06 -12.20
CA TYR A 44 -15.18 4.48 -12.07
C TYR A 44 -14.40 5.11 -10.91
N ASN A 45 -14.50 6.43 -10.73
CA ASN A 45 -13.89 7.14 -9.62
C ASN A 45 -14.49 6.71 -8.27
N GLU A 46 -15.82 6.62 -8.17
CA GLU A 46 -16.52 6.12 -6.99
C GLU A 46 -16.07 4.69 -6.64
N ALA A 47 -16.13 3.77 -7.61
CA ALA A 47 -15.68 2.38 -7.42
C ALA A 47 -14.20 2.29 -7.00
N TYR A 48 -13.34 3.17 -7.52
CA TYR A 48 -11.94 3.25 -7.10
C TYR A 48 -11.83 3.63 -5.61
N TRP A 49 -12.54 4.67 -5.17
CA TRP A 49 -12.51 5.13 -3.79
C TRP A 49 -13.18 4.16 -2.82
N GLU A 50 -14.28 3.52 -3.21
CA GLU A 50 -14.90 2.45 -2.43
C GLU A 50 -13.96 1.27 -2.23
N ARG A 51 -13.26 0.83 -3.30
CA ARG A 51 -12.27 -0.23 -3.19
C ARG A 51 -11.11 0.18 -2.28
N LYS A 52 -10.64 1.43 -2.36
CA LYS A 52 -9.61 1.96 -1.48
C LYS A 52 -10.07 1.99 -0.01
N ALA A 53 -11.31 2.42 0.25
CA ALA A 53 -11.89 2.44 1.59
C ALA A 53 -12.12 1.01 2.14
N LYS A 54 -12.54 0.06 1.31
CA LYS A 54 -12.64 -1.36 1.70
C LYS A 54 -11.26 -1.95 2.03
N GLN A 55 -10.24 -1.61 1.24
CA GLN A 55 -8.87 -2.04 1.50
C GLN A 55 -8.31 -1.44 2.79
N SER A 56 -8.57 -0.16 3.10
CA SER A 56 -8.17 0.43 4.37
C SER A 56 -8.88 -0.26 5.53
N LYS A 57 -10.23 -0.38 5.49
CA LYS A 57 -11.00 -1.06 6.54
C LYS A 57 -10.56 -2.50 6.79
N LYS A 58 -10.26 -3.26 5.72
CA LYS A 58 -9.77 -4.64 5.86
C LYS A 58 -8.38 -4.68 6.50
N ASN A 59 -7.50 -3.74 6.17
CA ASN A 59 -6.17 -3.67 6.78
C ASN A 59 -6.25 -3.20 8.24
N ASP A 60 -7.05 -2.17 8.52
CA ASP A 60 -7.26 -1.61 9.85
C ASP A 60 -7.76 -2.72 10.81
N ASN A 61 -8.79 -3.48 10.40
CA ASN A 61 -9.30 -4.60 11.19
C ASN A 61 -8.29 -5.76 11.30
N SER A 62 -7.47 -6.02 10.28
CA SER A 62 -6.49 -7.12 10.34
C SER A 62 -5.37 -6.88 11.35
N ILE A 63 -4.95 -5.63 11.56
CA ILE A 63 -3.92 -5.30 12.55
C ILE A 63 -4.51 -5.40 13.96
N GLU A 64 -5.74 -4.97 14.17
CA GLU A 64 -6.46 -5.14 15.45
C GLU A 64 -6.58 -6.62 15.81
N LEU A 65 -7.09 -7.45 14.89
CA LEU A 65 -7.20 -8.91 15.08
C LEU A 65 -5.84 -9.57 15.34
N PHE A 66 -4.79 -9.15 14.64
CA PHE A 66 -3.45 -9.65 14.88
C PHE A 66 -2.97 -9.36 16.31
N ILE A 67 -3.23 -8.16 16.83
CA ILE A 67 -2.82 -7.80 18.19
C ILE A 67 -3.60 -8.61 19.22
N GLU A 68 -4.91 -8.78 19.02
CA GLU A 68 -5.76 -9.55 19.93
C GLU A 68 -5.39 -11.04 19.99
N GLU A 69 -5.16 -11.65 18.82
CA GLU A 69 -4.88 -13.08 18.70
C GLU A 69 -3.42 -13.43 18.99
N LYS A 70 -2.48 -12.60 18.52
CA LYS A 70 -1.05 -12.95 18.43
C LYS A 70 -0.14 -12.06 19.26
N CYS A 71 -0.63 -11.01 19.93
CA CYS A 71 0.21 -10.18 20.77
C CYS A 71 -0.13 -10.26 22.26
N ILE A 72 0.89 -10.05 23.09
CA ILE A 72 0.78 -9.86 24.54
C ILE A 72 1.04 -8.39 24.83
N LEU A 73 0.15 -7.76 25.62
CA LEU A 73 0.28 -6.36 26.01
C LEU A 73 0.74 -6.26 27.47
N GLN A 74 2.03 -6.00 27.69
CA GLN A 74 2.61 -5.79 29.02
C GLN A 74 3.68 -4.70 28.97
N ARG A 75 3.77 -3.88 30.03
CA ARG A 75 4.57 -2.63 30.06
C ARG A 75 6.09 -2.86 29.95
N ASP A 76 6.56 -3.99 30.44
CA ASP A 76 7.95 -4.43 30.47
C ASP A 76 8.39 -5.10 29.16
N LEU A 77 7.44 -5.57 28.36
CA LEU A 77 7.72 -6.20 27.08
C LEU A 77 8.04 -5.19 25.98
N SER A 78 8.95 -5.59 25.09
CA SER A 78 9.26 -4.80 23.90
C SER A 78 9.70 -5.68 22.74
N ILE A 79 9.30 -5.29 21.55
CA ILE A 79 9.63 -6.00 20.31
C ILE A 79 10.16 -5.04 19.25
N SER A 80 11.09 -5.50 18.42
CA SER A 80 11.50 -4.75 17.22
C SER A 80 10.34 -4.60 16.26
N ASN A 81 10.17 -3.40 15.69
CA ASN A 81 9.15 -3.16 14.68
C ASN A 81 9.31 -4.10 13.48
N LYS A 82 10.54 -4.48 13.13
CA LYS A 82 10.81 -5.42 12.03
C LYS A 82 10.24 -6.82 12.33
N GLN A 83 10.41 -7.30 13.56
CA GLN A 83 9.92 -8.61 13.99
C GLN A 83 8.38 -8.61 14.02
N LEU A 84 7.78 -7.56 14.59
CA LEU A 84 6.33 -7.41 14.64
C LEU A 84 5.69 -7.44 13.24
N VAL A 85 6.28 -6.72 12.28
CA VAL A 85 5.82 -6.70 10.87
C VAL A 85 6.00 -8.06 10.20
N GLN A 86 7.11 -8.75 10.47
CA GLN A 86 7.35 -10.08 9.93
C GLN A 86 6.30 -11.08 10.42
N SER A 87 5.99 -11.06 11.72
CA SER A 87 4.98 -11.95 12.30
C SER A 87 3.57 -11.65 11.80
N PHE A 88 3.22 -10.36 11.63
CA PHE A 88 1.96 -9.98 11.00
C PHE A 88 1.86 -10.53 9.57
N ASN A 89 2.92 -10.37 8.78
CA ASN A 89 2.96 -10.86 7.40
C ASN A 89 2.83 -12.39 7.31
N VAL A 90 3.47 -13.12 8.23
CA VAL A 90 3.35 -14.58 8.32
C VAL A 90 1.92 -15.00 8.68
N TRP A 91 1.29 -14.33 9.65
CA TRP A 91 -0.07 -14.66 10.10
C TRP A 91 -1.15 -14.35 9.05
N ASN A 92 -1.10 -13.17 8.42
CA ASN A 92 -2.12 -12.71 7.47
C ASN A 92 -1.84 -13.11 6.01
N GLY A 93 -0.73 -13.81 5.75
CA GLY A 93 -0.25 -14.09 4.39
C GLY A 93 0.01 -12.82 3.57
N SER A 94 0.31 -11.71 4.23
CA SER A 94 0.52 -10.41 3.59
C SER A 94 2.01 -10.13 3.36
N ASN A 95 2.30 -9.11 2.54
CA ASN A 95 3.66 -8.62 2.35
C ASN A 95 3.69 -7.08 2.46
N ILE A 96 3.31 -6.57 3.65
CA ILE A 96 3.33 -5.13 3.90
C ILE A 96 4.69 -4.67 4.40
N SER A 97 5.08 -3.48 3.96
CA SER A 97 6.34 -2.85 4.36
C SER A 97 6.30 -2.35 5.81
N ASN A 98 7.48 -2.22 6.42
CA ASN A 98 7.61 -1.63 7.76
C ASN A 98 6.98 -0.24 7.89
N THR A 99 7.16 0.60 6.86
CA THR A 99 6.61 1.96 6.84
C THR A 99 5.09 1.93 6.81
N LYS A 100 4.52 1.08 5.95
CA LYS A 100 3.07 0.95 5.80
C LYS A 100 2.43 0.41 7.09
N PHE A 101 2.96 -0.68 7.64
CA PHE A 101 2.49 -1.20 8.92
C PHE A 101 2.57 -0.15 10.03
N SER A 102 3.67 0.62 10.09
CA SER A 102 3.83 1.63 11.15
C SER A 102 2.81 2.76 11.07
N LEU A 103 2.32 3.09 9.87
CA LEU A 103 1.27 4.09 9.66
C LEU A 103 -0.09 3.54 10.10
N GLU A 104 -0.45 2.33 9.65
CA GLU A 104 -1.73 1.69 9.98
C GLU A 104 -1.79 1.32 11.48
N PHE A 105 -0.68 0.86 12.08
CA PHE A 105 -0.58 0.54 13.51
C PHE A 105 -0.49 1.78 14.43
N LYS A 106 -0.33 3.00 13.88
CA LYS A 106 -0.07 4.20 14.70
C LYS A 106 -1.22 4.50 15.66
N ASP A 107 -2.45 4.48 15.16
CA ASP A 107 -3.62 4.88 15.91
C ASP A 107 -4.00 3.80 16.94
N ILE A 108 -3.88 2.53 16.57
CA ILE A 108 -4.07 1.39 17.47
C ILE A 108 -3.02 1.39 18.60
N ALA A 109 -1.75 1.66 18.28
CA ALA A 109 -0.69 1.76 19.28
C ALA A 109 -0.97 2.86 20.30
N LEU A 110 -1.52 4.00 19.86
CA LEU A 110 -1.91 5.10 20.74
C LEU A 110 -3.03 4.67 21.69
N LEU A 111 -4.06 4.00 21.18
CA LEU A 111 -5.18 3.50 21.97
C LEU A 111 -4.75 2.47 23.02
N LEU A 112 -3.82 1.57 22.65
CA LEU A 112 -3.32 0.51 23.52
C LEU A 112 -2.16 0.94 24.44
N GLY A 113 -1.74 2.22 24.38
CA GLY A 113 -0.63 2.73 25.19
C GLY A 113 0.74 2.17 24.80
N ILE A 114 0.89 1.64 23.58
CA ILE A 114 2.15 1.10 23.06
C ILE A 114 3.03 2.26 22.60
N SER A 115 4.18 2.42 23.23
CA SER A 115 5.11 3.51 22.91
C SER A 115 6.14 3.09 21.88
N LYS A 116 6.53 4.04 21.02
CA LYS A 116 7.61 3.86 20.04
C LYS A 116 8.91 4.43 20.61
N LYS A 117 9.95 3.60 20.69
CA LYS A 117 11.31 4.03 21.08
C LYS A 117 12.32 3.71 19.97
N ARG A 118 13.40 4.49 19.90
CA ARG A 118 14.49 4.29 18.93
C ARG A 118 15.74 3.86 19.68
N ASN A 119 16.43 2.85 19.16
CA ASN A 119 17.70 2.36 19.68
C ASN A 119 18.76 2.34 18.57
N LYS A 120 19.97 1.86 18.88
CA LYS A 120 21.09 1.73 17.94
C LYS A 120 20.77 0.86 16.71
N TYR A 121 19.86 -0.10 16.85
CA TYR A 121 19.53 -1.12 15.85
C TYR A 121 18.22 -0.85 15.09
N GLY A 122 17.45 0.17 15.48
CA GLY A 122 16.21 0.53 14.83
C GLY A 122 15.11 1.03 15.76
N THR A 123 13.86 0.76 15.38
CA THR A 123 12.66 1.14 16.14
C THR A 123 12.15 -0.07 16.93
N ILE A 124 11.87 0.14 18.21
CA ILE A 124 11.22 -0.83 19.08
C ILE A 124 9.83 -0.31 19.49
N ARG A 125 8.90 -1.23 19.70
CA ARG A 125 7.58 -1.00 20.28
C ARG A 125 7.62 -1.52 21.71
N GLN A 126 7.41 -0.65 22.69
CA GLN A 126 7.35 -1.01 24.10
C GLN A 126 5.89 -1.09 24.54
N GLY A 127 5.55 -2.09 25.34
CA GLY A 127 4.18 -2.39 25.72
C GLY A 127 3.58 -3.58 24.97
N VAL A 128 4.36 -4.23 24.09
CA VAL A 128 3.87 -5.31 23.22
C VAL A 128 4.97 -6.32 22.88
N ASP A 129 4.60 -7.60 22.84
CA ASP A 129 5.39 -8.69 22.27
C ASP A 129 4.47 -9.71 21.56
N ILE A 130 5.04 -10.73 20.92
CA ILE A 130 4.32 -11.81 20.24
C ILE A 130 4.04 -12.97 21.22
N ARG A 131 2.82 -13.51 21.16
CA ARG A 131 2.49 -14.80 21.77
C ARG A 131 3.20 -15.91 21.00
N LEU A 132 4.12 -16.59 21.67
CA LEU A 132 4.77 -17.81 21.15
C LEU A 132 3.76 -18.95 21.00
#